data_AF-A0A1J5PGA3-F1
#
_entry.id   AF-A0A1J5PGA3-F1
#
_cell.length_a   1.000
_cell.length_b   1.000
_cell.length_c   1.000
_cell.angle_alpha   90.00
_cell.angle_beta   90.00
_cell.angle_gamma   90.00
#
_symmetry.space_group_name_H-M   'P 1'
#
loop_
_entity.id
_entity.type
_entity.pdbx_description
1 polymer ?
#
loop_
_entity_poly.entity_id
_entity_poly.type
_entity_poly.pdbx_seq_one_letter_code
_entity_poly.pdbx_strand_id
1 'polypeptide(L)'
;MNAACGELGSAGLATRVMIDCSHANSRKNFKLQLEVARDVAAQLATGDQRIFGLMVESHLHEGRQKLESGCALEYGKSITDACLGWEDSVSLLETLAEGVRARRKVIEEAEED
;
A
#
# COMPACT_ATOMS: atom_id res chain seq x y z
N MET A 1 10.05 4.52 8.42
CA MET A 1 9.57 5.91 8.51
C MET A 1 10.65 6.89 8.97
N ASN A 2 11.17 6.71 10.19
CA ASN A 2 12.02 7.72 10.85
C ASN A 2 13.28 8.12 10.08
N ALA A 3 14.01 7.15 9.51
CA ALA A 3 15.21 7.45 8.71
C ALA A 3 14.88 8.29 7.47
N ALA A 4 13.99 7.81 6.59
CA ALA A 4 13.60 8.52 5.38
C ALA A 4 13.01 9.92 5.67
N CYS A 5 12.16 10.06 6.68
CA CYS A 5 11.62 11.37 7.05
C CYS A 5 12.69 12.29 7.67
N GLY A 6 13.64 11.76 8.42
CA GLY A 6 14.77 12.52 8.96
C GLY A 6 15.68 13.05 7.85
N GLU A 7 15.96 12.24 6.83
CA GLU A 7 16.73 12.64 5.65
C GLU A 7 16.01 13.72 4.84
N LEU A 8 14.70 13.56 4.58
CA LEU A 8 13.89 14.60 3.93
C LEU A 8 13.91 15.92 4.70
N GLY A 9 13.74 15.85 6.02
CA GLY A 9 13.79 17.04 6.89
C GLY A 9 15.16 17.72 6.86
N SER A 10 16.24 16.94 6.89
CA SER A 10 17.61 17.46 6.81
C SER A 10 17.91 18.12 5.47
N ALA A 11 17.22 17.68 4.40
CA ALA A 11 17.28 18.27 3.07
C ALA A 11 16.32 19.47 2.89
N GLY A 12 15.56 19.87 3.91
CA GLY A 12 14.57 20.96 3.82
C GLY A 12 13.31 20.62 3.01
N LEU A 13 13.01 19.33 2.84
CA LEU A 13 11.85 18.83 2.11
C LEU A 13 10.70 18.48 3.05
N ALA A 14 9.48 18.43 2.53
CA ALA A 14 8.33 17.95 3.27
C ALA A 14 8.54 16.50 3.72
N THR A 15 8.36 16.23 5.01
CA THR A 15 8.61 14.93 5.64
C THR A 15 7.45 13.97 5.46
N ARG A 16 7.06 13.73 4.20
CA ARG A 16 5.93 12.88 3.84
C ARG A 16 6.34 11.85 2.80
N VAL A 17 5.90 10.61 2.97
CA VAL A 17 6.25 9.49 2.10
C VAL A 17 5.03 8.73 1.61
N MET A 18 5.16 8.16 0.41
CA MET A 18 4.29 7.11 -0.10
C MET A 18 4.98 5.76 0.10
N ILE A 19 4.23 4.73 0.44
CA ILE A 19 4.75 3.37 0.61
C ILE A 19 4.23 2.48 -0.52
N ASP A 20 5.14 1.87 -1.27
CA ASP A 20 4.82 0.81 -2.21
C ASP A 20 4.56 -0.51 -1.47
N CYS A 21 3.39 -1.12 -1.63
CA CYS A 21 3.09 -2.43 -1.06
C CYS A 21 3.76 -3.57 -1.84
N SER A 22 4.05 -3.38 -3.12
CA SER A 22 4.53 -4.41 -4.05
C SER A 22 6.07 -4.50 -4.07
N HIS A 23 6.62 -4.96 -5.20
CA HIS A 23 8.04 -5.01 -5.52
C HIS A 23 8.92 -5.55 -4.37
N ALA A 24 9.88 -4.75 -3.91
CA ALA A 24 10.81 -5.15 -2.85
C ALA A 24 10.12 -5.29 -1.49
N ASN A 25 9.09 -4.48 -1.22
CA ASN A 25 8.36 -4.50 0.04
C ASN A 25 7.49 -5.75 0.18
N SER A 26 7.00 -6.30 -0.94
CA SER A 26 6.31 -7.61 -0.96
C SER A 26 7.26 -8.80 -1.18
N ARG A 27 8.58 -8.58 -1.28
CA ARG A 27 9.56 -9.62 -1.68
C ARG A 27 9.18 -10.29 -3.01
N LYS A 28 8.55 -9.53 -3.91
CA LYS A 28 7.96 -10.01 -5.17
C LYS A 28 6.91 -11.12 -5.01
N ASN A 29 6.31 -11.25 -3.82
CA ASN A 29 5.17 -12.11 -3.58
C ASN A 29 3.92 -11.23 -3.46
N PHE A 30 3.09 -11.22 -4.50
CA PHE A 30 1.93 -10.33 -4.60
C PHE A 30 0.96 -10.41 -3.42
N LYS A 31 0.84 -11.57 -2.76
CA LYS A 31 -0.02 -11.73 -1.56
C LYS A 31 0.50 -10.99 -0.34
N LEU A 32 1.82 -10.80 -0.22
CA LEU A 32 2.42 -10.06 0.89
C LEU A 32 2.13 -8.56 0.84
N GLN A 33 1.58 -8.03 -0.26
CA GLN A 33 1.05 -6.66 -0.30
C GLN A 33 0.00 -6.43 0.79
N LEU A 34 -0.80 -7.45 1.14
CA LEU A 34 -1.80 -7.38 2.22
C LEU A 34 -1.13 -7.21 3.59
N GLU A 35 0.02 -7.83 3.82
CA GLU A 35 0.77 -7.69 5.08
C GLU A 35 1.38 -6.30 5.19
N VAL A 36 1.98 -5.80 4.10
CA VAL A 36 2.50 -4.42 4.05
C VAL A 36 1.38 -3.42 4.30
N ALA A 37 0.21 -3.59 3.67
CA ALA A 37 -0.93 -2.71 3.88
C ALA A 37 -1.44 -2.71 5.34
N ARG A 38 -1.48 -3.88 6.01
CA ARG A 38 -1.85 -3.98 7.43
C ARG A 38 -0.84 -3.27 8.34
N ASP A 39 0.46 -3.43 8.08
CA ASP A 39 1.51 -2.74 8.84
C ASP A 39 1.39 -1.22 8.68
N VAL A 40 1.17 -0.74 7.45
CA VAL A 40 0.95 0.67 7.19
C VAL A 40 -0.34 1.17 7.84
N ALA A 41 -1.44 0.42 7.79
CA ALA A 41 -2.68 0.77 8.47
C ALA A 41 -2.50 0.89 9.99
N ALA A 42 -1.70 0.01 10.60
CA ALA A 42 -1.34 0.11 12.02
C ALA A 42 -0.54 1.39 12.31
N GLN A 43 0.43 1.77 11.45
CA GLN A 43 1.16 3.04 11.58
C GLN A 43 0.24 4.26 11.42
N LEU A 44 -0.74 4.21 10.51
CA LEU A 44 -1.74 5.28 10.38
C LEU A 44 -2.55 5.42 11.67
N ALA A 45 -3.00 4.29 12.23
CA ALA A 45 -3.86 4.25 13.42
C ALA A 45 -3.20 4.84 14.67
N THR A 46 -1.86 4.98 14.73
CA THR A 46 -1.17 5.64 15.85
C THR A 46 -1.14 7.17 15.75
N GLY A 47 -1.72 7.75 14.69
CA GLY A 47 -1.66 9.20 14.46
C GLY A 47 -0.58 9.63 13.46
N ASP A 48 0.20 8.70 12.87
CA ASP A 48 1.31 9.10 11.98
C ASP A 48 0.80 9.81 10.71
N GLN A 49 1.10 11.11 10.62
CA GLN A 49 0.69 11.97 9.52
C GLN A 49 1.68 12.00 8.34
N ARG A 50 2.85 11.36 8.50
CA ARG A 50 3.93 11.39 7.49
C ARG A 50 3.63 10.46 6.31
N ILE A 51 2.79 9.44 6.49
CA ILE A 51 2.31 8.59 5.38
C ILE A 51 1.18 9.32 4.66
N PHE A 52 1.43 9.72 3.41
CA PHE A 52 0.42 10.41 2.60
C PHE A 52 -0.29 9.50 1.59
N GLY A 53 0.29 8.34 1.26
CA GLY A 53 -0.30 7.43 0.28
C GLY A 53 0.34 6.05 0.25
N LEU A 54 -0.32 5.13 -0.45
CA LEU A 54 0.20 3.81 -0.76
C LEU A 54 0.10 3.56 -2.27
N MET A 55 1.02 2.74 -2.79
CA MET A 55 0.95 2.18 -4.14
C MET A 55 0.70 0.67 -4.03
N VAL A 56 -0.20 0.14 -4.85
CA VAL A 56 -0.63 -1.26 -4.83
C VAL A 56 -0.74 -1.76 -6.26
N GLU A 57 -0.26 -2.97 -6.51
CA GLU A 57 -0.45 -3.66 -7.79
C GLU A 57 -1.63 -4.64 -7.69
N SER A 58 -2.72 -4.29 -8.36
CA SER A 58 -4.02 -4.96 -8.32
C SER A 58 -4.57 -5.10 -9.73
N HIS A 59 -5.27 -6.21 -9.99
CA HIS A 59 -6.01 -6.42 -11.23
C HIS A 59 -7.31 -7.23 -10.96
N LEU A 60 -8.05 -7.57 -12.01
CA LEU A 60 -9.32 -8.29 -11.86
C LEU A 60 -9.08 -9.74 -11.41
N HIS A 61 -8.07 -10.37 -12.00
CA HIS A 61 -7.61 -11.70 -11.64
C HIS A 61 -6.19 -11.65 -11.11
N GLU A 62 -5.95 -12.43 -10.07
CA GLU A 62 -4.69 -12.43 -9.34
C GLU A 62 -3.53 -13.05 -10.12
N GLY A 63 -2.33 -12.77 -9.63
CA GLY A 63 -1.10 -13.33 -10.16
C GLY A 63 -0.69 -12.66 -11.47
N ARG A 64 -0.03 -13.43 -12.32
CA ARG A 64 0.42 -13.00 -13.65
C ARG A 64 0.30 -14.14 -14.66
N GLN A 65 0.36 -13.78 -15.92
CA GLN A 65 0.43 -14.70 -17.06
C GLN A 65 1.63 -14.33 -17.96
N LYS A 66 2.07 -15.27 -18.79
CA LYS A 66 3.14 -15.01 -19.76
C LYS A 66 2.54 -14.57 -21.09
N LEU A 67 3.17 -13.57 -21.72
CA LEU A 67 2.87 -13.21 -23.09
C LEU A 67 3.64 -14.14 -24.04
N GLU A 68 2.94 -15.10 -24.63
CA GLU A 68 3.50 -16.07 -25.57
C GLU A 68 2.73 -16.03 -26.90
N SER A 69 3.46 -16.12 -28.02
CA SER A 69 2.87 -16.02 -29.35
C SER A 69 1.87 -17.15 -29.60
N GLY A 70 0.65 -16.81 -30.01
CA GLY A 70 -0.41 -17.79 -30.31
C GLY A 70 -1.20 -18.27 -29.08
N CYS A 71 -0.84 -17.83 -27.87
CA CYS A 71 -1.62 -18.10 -26.66
C CYS A 71 -2.71 -17.05 -26.46
N ALA A 72 -3.93 -17.48 -26.15
CA ALA A 72 -4.98 -16.58 -25.71
C ALA A 72 -4.68 -16.10 -24.29
N LEU A 73 -4.74 -14.79 -24.06
CA LEU A 73 -4.56 -14.21 -22.74
C LEU A 73 -5.84 -14.28 -21.92
N GLU A 74 -5.70 -14.57 -20.64
CA GLU A 74 -6.76 -14.41 -19.66
C GLU A 74 -7.04 -12.91 -19.49
N TYR A 75 -8.27 -12.48 -19.77
CA TYR A 75 -8.68 -11.10 -19.61
C TYR A 75 -8.51 -10.68 -18.14
N GLY A 76 -7.99 -9.48 -17.88
CA GLY A 76 -7.92 -8.93 -16.52
C GLY A 76 -6.82 -9.51 -15.63
N LYS A 77 -5.81 -10.18 -16.22
CA LYS A 77 -4.64 -10.72 -15.52
C LYS A 77 -3.35 -10.12 -16.05
N SER A 78 -2.46 -9.71 -15.14
CA SER A 78 -1.22 -9.01 -15.50
C SER A 78 -0.30 -9.86 -16.38
N ILE A 79 0.35 -9.24 -17.37
CA ILE A 79 1.43 -9.86 -18.18
C ILE A 79 2.83 -9.51 -17.66
N THR A 80 2.93 -8.66 -16.63
CA THR A 80 4.18 -8.17 -16.05
C THR A 80 4.38 -8.76 -14.64
N ASP A 81 4.32 -7.93 -13.61
CA ASP A 81 4.40 -8.35 -12.22
C ASP A 81 3.06 -8.90 -11.74
N ALA A 82 3.12 -9.80 -10.75
CA ALA A 82 1.94 -10.44 -10.21
C ALA A 82 1.13 -9.45 -9.37
N CYS A 83 -0.17 -9.38 -9.61
CA CYS A 83 -1.08 -8.46 -8.92
C CYS A 83 -2.00 -9.19 -7.93
N LEU A 84 -2.51 -8.45 -6.94
CA LEU A 84 -3.67 -8.89 -6.17
C LEU A 84 -4.89 -9.05 -7.09
N GLY A 85 -5.78 -9.99 -6.74
CA GLY A 85 -7.10 -10.10 -7.35
C GLY A 85 -8.09 -9.09 -6.78
N TRP A 86 -9.31 -9.08 -7.32
CA TRP A 86 -10.32 -8.10 -6.94
C TRP A 86 -10.72 -8.18 -5.45
N GLU A 87 -10.93 -9.38 -4.93
CA GLU A 87 -11.35 -9.60 -3.54
C GLU A 87 -10.32 -9.10 -2.54
N ASP A 88 -9.04 -9.41 -2.80
CA ASP A 88 -7.92 -8.91 -2.00
C ASP A 88 -7.78 -7.39 -2.10
N SER A 89 -8.09 -6.82 -3.26
CA SER A 89 -8.05 -5.36 -3.47
C SER A 89 -9.09 -4.65 -2.62
N VAL A 90 -10.30 -5.18 -2.57
CA VAL A 90 -11.38 -4.68 -1.70
C VAL A 90 -10.94 -4.79 -0.24
N SER A 91 -10.47 -5.97 0.19
CA SER A 91 -10.01 -6.19 1.56
C SER A 91 -8.88 -5.25 1.99
N LEU A 92 -7.93 -4.99 1.08
CA LEU A 92 -6.83 -4.05 1.30
C LEU A 92 -7.35 -2.62 1.45
N LEU A 93 -8.25 -2.18 0.57
CA LEU A 93 -8.82 -0.82 0.63
C LEU A 93 -9.64 -0.60 1.91
N GLU A 94 -10.39 -1.62 2.37
CA GLU A 94 -11.12 -1.58 3.64
C GLU A 94 -10.17 -1.43 4.82
N THR A 95 -9.09 -2.24 4.87
CA THR A 95 -8.04 -2.17 5.89
C THR A 95 -7.42 -0.77 5.96
N LEU A 96 -7.11 -0.17 4.81
CA LEU A 96 -6.56 1.19 4.78
C LEU A 96 -7.57 2.25 5.20
N ALA A 97 -8.84 2.09 4.80
CA ALA A 97 -9.90 3.01 5.20
C ALA A 97 -10.09 2.99 6.73
N GLU A 98 -10.00 1.83 7.38
CA GLU A 98 -10.01 1.71 8.84
C GLU A 98 -8.83 2.43 9.48
N GLY A 99 -7.59 2.20 9.00
CA GLY A 99 -6.40 2.90 9.50
C GLY A 99 -6.48 4.42 9.38
N VAL A 100 -7.00 4.93 8.26
CA VAL A 100 -7.24 6.38 8.06
C VAL A 100 -8.28 6.93 9.02
N ARG A 101 -9.39 6.21 9.25
CA ARG A 101 -10.42 6.64 10.20
C ARG A 101 -9.87 6.67 11.63
N ALA A 102 -9.09 5.67 12.02
CA ALA A 102 -8.44 5.62 13.34
C ALA A 102 -7.48 6.80 13.51
N ARG A 103 -6.66 7.11 12.50
CA ARG A 103 -5.75 8.27 12.53
C ARG A 103 -6.49 9.58 12.81
N ARG A 104 -7.62 9.80 12.14
CA ARG A 104 -8.41 11.04 12.29
C ARG A 104 -8.88 11.23 13.73
N LYS A 105 -9.38 10.16 14.36
CA LYS A 105 -9.80 10.21 15.77
C LYS A 105 -8.66 10.59 16.70
N VAL A 106 -7.48 9.97 16.55
CA VAL A 106 -6.31 10.27 17.38
C VAL A 106 -5.87 11.73 17.23
N ILE A 107 -5.97 12.29 16.03
CA ILE A 107 -5.62 13.70 15.78
C ILE A 107 -6.67 14.63 16.40
N GLU A 108 -7.96 14.33 16.23
CA GLU A 108 -9.06 15.09 16.83
C GLU A 108 -8.94 15.11 18.37
N GLU A 109 -8.72 13.95 18.99
CA GLU A 109 -8.51 13.82 20.44
C GLU A 109 -7.29 14.63 20.93
N ALA A 110 -6.19 14.63 20.17
CA ALA A 110 -4.98 15.38 20.52
C ALA A 110 -5.08 16.90 20.30
N GLU A 111 -6.05 17.38 19.52
CA GLU A 111 -6.33 18.81 19.32
C GLU A 111 -7.30 19.38 20.38
N GLU A 112 -8.01 18.51 21.11
CA GLU A 112 -8.95 18.88 22.18
C GLU A 112 -8.29 19.05 23.56
N ASP A 113 -7.08 18.50 23.76
CA ASP A 113 -6.24 18.61 24.97
C ASP A 113 -5.32 19.86 24.99
#